data_AF-A0A4Z0RDY2-F1
#
_entry.id   AF-A0A4Z0RDY2-F1
#
_cell.length_a   1.000
_cell.length_b   1.000
_cell.length_c   1.000
_cell.angle_alpha   90.00
_cell.angle_beta   90.00
_cell.angle_gamma   90.00
#
_symmetry.space_group_name_H-M   'P 1'
#
loop_
_entity.id
_entity.type
_entity.pdbx_description
1 polymer ?
#
loop_
_entity_poly.entity_id
_entity_poly.type
_entity_poly.pdbx_seq_one_letter_code
_entity_poly.pdbx_strand_id
1 'polypeptide(L)' 'MAVIASNKDSVLVVTFETGVTPQGSAKLSQRSFPNVKLIATDEDIYNIAVAIYELQEYPLRGVRRDNRVDLASD' A
#
# COMPACT_ATOMS: atom_id res chain seq x y z
N MET A 1 -11.63 19.51 26.18
CA MET A 1 -11.24 19.70 24.77
C MET A 1 -11.33 18.33 24.11
N ALA A 2 -12.20 18.18 23.12
CA ALA A 2 -12.38 16.92 22.40
C ALA A 2 -11.48 16.93 21.15
N VAL A 3 -10.84 15.80 20.85
CA VAL A 3 -10.09 15.61 19.62
C VAL A 3 -10.97 14.85 18.64
N ILE A 4 -11.13 15.39 17.43
CA ILE A 4 -11.89 14.81 16.33
C ILE A 4 -10.91 14.25 15.31
N ALA A 5 -11.15 13.01 14.88
CA ALA A 5 -10.39 12.30 13.86
C ALA A 5 -11.22 12.23 12.57
N SER A 6 -10.67 12.75 11.47
CA SER A 6 -11.34 12.78 10.16
C SER A 6 -10.50 12.04 9.12
N ASN A 7 -11.08 11.05 8.45
CA ASN A 7 -10.40 10.31 7.40
C ASN A 7 -10.16 11.21 6.17
N LYS A 8 -8.94 11.21 5.64
CA LYS A 8 -8.53 12.08 4.52
C LYS A 8 -8.40 11.30 3.21
N ASP A 9 -7.38 10.46 3.14
CA ASP A 9 -7.02 9.66 1.98
C ASP A 9 -6.30 8.37 2.44
N SER A 10 -6.11 7.45 1.52
CA SER A 10 -5.28 6.27 1.76
C SER A 10 -4.29 6.04 0.62
N VAL A 11 -3.20 5.34 0.93
CA VAL A 11 -2.14 5.00 -0.03
C VAL A 11 -1.99 3.48 -0.05
N LEU A 12 -2.08 2.89 -1.23
CA LEU A 12 -1.72 1.50 -1.44
C LEU A 12 -0.21 1.41 -1.64
N VAL A 13 0.47 0.63 -0.81
CA VAL A 13 1.90 0.37 -0.89
C VAL A 13 2.12 -1.09 -1.21
N VAL A 14 2.82 -1.36 -2.30
CA VAL A 14 3.16 -2.71 -2.74
C VAL A 14 4.66 -2.93 -2.59
N THR A 15 5.04 -4.06 -2.00
CA THR A 15 6.42 -4.53 -1.91
C THR A 15 6.60 -5.71 -2.86
N PHE A 16 7.62 -5.65 -3.71
CA PHE A 16 7.91 -6.66 -4.72
C PHE A 16 9.41 -6.94 -4.77
N GLU A 17 9.79 -8.11 -5.26
CA GLU A 17 11.19 -8.48 -5.42
C GLU A 17 11.69 -8.13 -6.81
N THR A 18 12.89 -7.54 -6.88
CA THR A 18 13.52 -7.08 -8.13
C THR A 18 14.77 -7.86 -8.49
N GLY A 19 15.08 -8.92 -7.73
CA GLY A 19 16.25 -9.76 -7.89
C GLY A 19 16.85 -10.14 -6.55
N VAL A 20 18.14 -10.50 -6.55
CA VAL A 20 18.89 -10.90 -5.35
C VAL A 20 20.04 -9.93 -5.08
N THR A 21 20.40 -9.77 -3.82
CA THR A 21 21.60 -9.04 -3.40
C THR A 21 22.86 -9.90 -3.63
N PRO A 22 24.07 -9.31 -3.61
CA PRO A 22 25.31 -10.09 -3.69
C PRO A 22 25.46 -11.17 -2.60
N GLN A 23 24.74 -11.02 -1.49
CA GLN A 23 24.70 -11.96 -0.36
C GLN A 23 23.59 -13.01 -0.49
N GLY A 24 22.86 -13.05 -1.62
CA GLY A 24 21.82 -14.03 -1.91
C GLY A 24 20.45 -13.76 -1.27
N SER A 25 20.25 -12.59 -0.65
CA SER A 25 18.95 -12.20 -0.10
C SER A 25 18.06 -11.55 -1.16
N ALA A 26 16.73 -11.66 -1.01
CA ALA A 26 15.78 -11.00 -1.90
C ALA A 26 15.96 -9.47 -1.87
N LYS A 27 16.14 -8.85 -3.04
CA LYS A 27 16.19 -7.40 -3.20
C LYS A 27 14.78 -6.86 -3.36
N LEU A 28 14.24 -6.32 -2.27
CA LEU A 28 12.89 -5.76 -2.23
C LEU A 28 12.87 -4.30 -2.73
N SER A 29 11.81 -3.96 -3.45
CA SER A 29 11.46 -2.60 -3.86
C SER A 29 10.01 -2.31 -3.48
N GLN A 30 9.68 -1.03 -3.34
CA GLN A 30 8.33 -0.58 -2.99
C GLN A 30 7.79 0.38 -4.05
N ARG A 31 6.47 0.31 -4.27
CA ARG A 31 5.73 1.26 -5.09
C ARG A 31 4.48 1.71 -4.35
N SER A 32 4.21 3.00 -4.37
CA SER A 32 3.05 3.61 -3.71
C SER A 32 2.08 4.17 -4.74
N PHE A 33 0.80 3.89 -4.53
CA PHE A 33 -0.32 4.40 -5.31
C PHE A 33 -1.14 5.32 -4.38
N PRO A 34 -0.97 6.64 -4.48
CA PRO A 34 -1.68 7.59 -3.63
C PRO A 34 -3.13 7.77 -4.07
N ASN A 35 -3.92 8.48 -3.24
CA ASN A 35 -5.31 8.86 -3.52
C ASN A 35 -6.27 7.66 -3.66
N VAL A 36 -6.05 6.58 -2.90
CA VAL A 36 -6.99 5.48 -2.80
C VAL A 36 -8.23 5.95 -2.04
N LYS A 37 -9.40 5.77 -2.66
CA LYS A 37 -10.70 6.19 -2.10
C LYS A 37 -10.91 5.60 -0.70
N LEU A 38 -11.40 6.42 0.22
CA LEU A 38 -11.71 5.98 1.59
C LEU A 38 -12.72 4.83 1.65
N ILE A 39 -13.67 4.83 0.72
CA ILE A 39 -14.71 3.79 0.61
C ILE A 39 -14.22 2.48 -0.02
N ALA A 40 -12.99 2.43 -0.53
CA ALA A 40 -12.45 1.20 -1.09
C ALA A 40 -12.29 0.16 0.03
N THR A 41 -12.75 -1.06 -0.22
CA THR A 41 -12.59 -2.17 0.72
C THR A 41 -11.15 -2.69 0.68
N ASP A 42 -10.69 -3.29 1.77
CA ASP A 42 -9.34 -3.85 1.82
C ASP A 42 -9.18 -5.04 0.84
N GLU A 43 -10.27 -5.77 0.58
CA GLU A 43 -10.32 -6.84 -0.43
C GLU A 43 -10.13 -6.29 -1.85
N ASP A 44 -10.84 -5.22 -2.23
CA ASP A 44 -10.69 -4.58 -3.54
C ASP A 44 -9.25 -4.08 -3.75
N ILE A 45 -8.67 -3.46 -2.72
CA ILE A 45 -7.30 -2.95 -2.75
C ILE A 45 -6.31 -4.10 -2.94
N TYR A 46 -6.50 -5.21 -2.22
CA TYR A 46 -5.64 -6.38 -2.35
C TYR A 46 -5.76 -7.02 -3.74
N ASN A 47 -6.99 -7.23 -4.23
CA ASN A 47 -7.25 -7.84 -5.54
C ASN A 47 -6.65 -7.01 -6.68
N ILE A 48 -6.75 -5.68 -6.62
CA ILE A 48 -6.12 -4.78 -7.61
C ILE A 48 -4.59 -4.90 -7.54
N ALA A 49 -4.00 -4.93 -6.35
CA ALA A 49 -2.55 -5.09 -6.20
C ALA A 49 -2.07 -6.42 -6.80
N VAL A 50 -2.79 -7.53 -6.54
CA VAL A 50 -2.50 -8.84 -7.14
C VAL A 50 -2.61 -8.77 -8.66
N ALA A 51 -3.73 -8.28 -9.20
CA ALA A 51 -3.96 -8.22 -10.65
C ALA A 51 -2.89 -7.38 -11.38
N ILE A 52 -2.43 -6.27 -10.80
CA ILE A 52 -1.37 -5.44 -11.40
C ILE A 52 -0.03 -6.19 -11.46
N TYR A 53 0.29 -7.00 -10.45
CA TYR A 53 1.57 -7.69 -10.34
C TYR A 53 1.56 -9.09 -10.97
N GLU A 54 0.40 -9.70 -11.20
CA GLU A 54 0.25 -10.88 -12.06
C GLU A 54 0.60 -10.57 -13.52
N LEU A 55 0.48 -9.31 -13.94
CA LEU A 55 0.88 -8.84 -15.27
C LEU A 55 2.39 -8.55 -15.38
N GLN A 56 3.13 -8.63 -14.26
CA GLN A 56 4.56 -8.30 -14.20
C GLN A 56 5.37 -9.55 -13.84
N GLU A 57 6.66 -9.52 -14.17
CA GLU A 57 7.59 -10.61 -13.81
C GLU A 57 8.06 -10.54 -12.35
N TYR A 58 7.89 -9.38 -11.70
CA TYR A 58 8.35 -9.18 -10.32
C TYR A 58 7.36 -9.78 -9.32
N PRO A 59 7.77 -10.77 -8.50
CA PRO A 59 6.86 -11.42 -7.59
C PRO A 59 6.43 -10.45 -6.49
N LEU A 60 5.12 -10.42 -6.25
CA LEU A 60 4.48 -9.68 -5.17
C LEU A 60 4.90 -10.28 -3.82
N ARG A 61 5.47 -9.47 -2.94
CA ARG A 61 5.92 -9.89 -1.60
C ARG A 61 5.05 -9.34 -0.47
N GLY A 62 4.34 -8.24 -0.70
CA GLY A 62 3.42 -7.71 0.29
C GLY A 62 2.56 -6.57 -0.23
N VAL A 63 1.36 -6.46 0.34
CA VAL A 63 0.38 -5.40 0.08
C VAL A 63 0.07 -4.73 1.40
N ARG A 64 0.12 -3.40 1.44
CA ARG A 64 -0.15 -2.59 2.63
C ARG A 64 -1.01 -1.39 2.25
N ARG A 65 -1.94 -1.03 3.14
CA ARG A 65 -2.74 0.20 3.03
C ARG A 65 -2.34 1.15 4.14
N ASP A 66 -1.90 2.35 3.77
CA ASP A 66 -1.56 3.42 4.71
C ASP A 66 -2.75 4.39 4.74
N ASN A 67 -3.51 4.38 5.84
CA ASN A 67 -4.66 5.27 6.04
C ASN A 67 -4.22 6.58 6.70
N ARG A 68 -4.64 7.71 6.14
CA ARG A 68 -4.35 9.05 6.67
C ARG A 68 -5.58 9.62 7.34
N VAL A 69 -5.37 10.12 8.56
CA VAL A 69 -6.40 10.71 9.40
C VAL A 69 -5.90 12.06 9.89
N ASP A 70 -6.71 13.09 9.69
CA ASP A 70 -6.45 14.42 10.24
C ASP A 70 -7.02 14.49 11.67
N LEU A 71 -6.26 15.07 12.60
CA LEU A 71 -6.66 15.26 14.00
C LEU A 71 -6.83 16.75 14.27
N ALA A 72 -8.01 17.14 14.76
CA ALA A 72 -8.33 18.51 15.13
C ALA A 72 -8.93 18.58 16.53
N SER A 73 -8.67 19.66 17.25
CA SER A 73 -9.33 19.96 18.53
C SER A 73 -10.50 20.91 18.31
N ASP A 74 -11.63 20.62 18.96
CA ASP A 74 -12.78 21.53 19.06
C ASP A 74 -12.49 22.72 19.98
#